data_AF-A0A2E6NRN7-F1
#
_entry.id   AF-A0A2E6NRN7-F1
#
_cell.length_a   1.000
_cell.length_b   1.000
_cell.length_c   1.000
_cell.angle_alpha   90.00
_cell.angle_beta   90.00
_cell.angle_gamma   90.00
#
_symmetry.space_group_name_H-M   'P 1'
#
loop_
_entity.id
_entity.type
_entity.pdbx_description
1 polymer ?
#
loop_
_entity_poly.entity_id
_entity_poly.type
_entity_poly.pdbx_seq_one_letter_code
_entity_poly.pdbx_strand_id
1 'polypeptide(L)'
;CPACNEICDNGVDDDRDGLVDCDDSDCDRHNNCLPAGVRFVRGDGNSDGAINLTDGVIPLLYLFTGGDAPACVDAADTNDTGAIEITDAIIIFSWLFSGGAAPVSPSPTGAAYQPGDCGEDETDDDAGCLSVSPVCD
;
A
#
# COMPACT_ATOMS: atom_id res chain seq x y z
N CYS A 1 10.13 -8.04 28.38
CA CYS A 1 8.99 -8.40 29.27
C CYS A 1 7.74 -8.58 28.41
N PRO A 2 6.68 -9.32 28.81
CA PRO A 2 5.44 -9.31 28.06
C PRO A 2 4.82 -7.91 28.19
N ALA A 3 4.87 -7.14 27.10
CA ALA A 3 4.34 -5.78 26.93
C ALA A 3 4.93 -4.70 27.86
N CYS A 4 6.12 -4.20 27.53
CA CYS A 4 6.43 -2.80 27.83
C CYS A 4 5.95 -1.97 26.63
N ASN A 5 5.27 -0.87 26.91
CA ASN A 5 4.71 0.00 25.89
C ASN A 5 5.81 0.96 25.43
N GLU A 6 6.57 0.54 24.42
CA GLU A 6 7.58 1.37 23.75
C GLU A 6 6.90 2.45 22.91
N ILE A 7 7.36 3.70 23.05
CA ILE A 7 6.98 4.80 22.16
C ILE A 7 8.18 5.04 21.24
N CYS A 8 8.18 4.37 20.10
CA CYS A 8 9.30 4.33 19.14
C CYS A 8 9.53 5.63 18.35
N ASP A 9 9.19 6.81 18.89
CA ASP A 9 9.45 8.14 18.30
C ASP A 9 9.68 9.27 19.31
N ASN A 10 9.86 8.96 20.59
CA ASN A 10 9.96 9.98 21.63
C ASN A 10 11.42 10.30 22.04
N GLY A 11 12.41 9.57 21.51
CA GLY A 11 13.83 9.76 21.86
C GLY A 11 14.19 9.25 23.24
N VAL A 12 13.38 8.37 23.83
CA VAL A 12 13.54 7.81 25.17
C VAL A 12 13.58 6.28 25.10
N ASP A 13 14.41 5.71 25.96
CA ASP A 13 14.46 4.27 26.25
C ASP A 13 13.35 3.96 27.28
N ASP A 14 12.16 3.59 26.80
CA ASP A 14 10.96 3.45 27.64
C ASP A 14 11.00 2.18 28.51
N ASP A 15 11.61 1.09 28.04
CA ASP A 15 11.78 -0.17 28.77
C ASP A 15 13.13 -0.36 29.46
N ARG A 16 14.08 0.55 29.20
CA ARG A 16 15.40 0.65 29.83
C ARG A 16 16.37 -0.46 29.49
N ASP A 17 16.29 -0.99 28.27
CA ASP A 17 17.23 -1.99 27.78
C ASP A 17 18.54 -1.39 27.22
N GLY A 18 18.57 -0.06 27.05
CA GLY A 18 19.71 0.71 26.58
C GLY A 18 19.66 1.06 25.10
N LEU A 19 18.59 0.73 24.39
CA LEU A 19 18.30 1.14 23.03
C LEU A 19 17.20 2.22 23.05
N VAL A 20 17.07 2.98 21.95
CA VAL A 20 16.13 4.11 21.84
C VAL A 20 15.52 4.08 20.45
N ASP A 21 14.20 4.27 20.36
CA ASP A 21 13.43 4.34 19.12
C ASP A 21 13.87 3.25 18.11
N CYS A 22 14.33 3.62 16.92
CA CYS A 22 14.67 2.69 15.83
C CYS A 22 16.02 1.99 15.99
N ASP A 23 16.81 2.37 16.99
CA ASP A 23 17.97 1.58 17.39
C ASP A 23 17.55 0.41 18.30
N ASP A 24 16.27 0.36 18.72
CA ASP A 24 15.67 -0.68 19.57
C ASP A 24 15.06 -1.83 18.75
N SER A 25 15.44 -3.06 19.09
CA SER A 25 14.92 -4.27 18.46
C SER A 25 13.44 -4.54 18.76
N ASP A 26 12.91 -3.98 19.84
CA ASP A 26 11.48 -4.03 20.15
C ASP A 26 10.67 -3.04 19.27
N CYS A 27 11.34 -2.08 18.63
CA CYS A 27 10.79 -1.15 17.64
C CYS A 27 11.03 -1.56 16.17
N ASP A 28 11.65 -2.71 15.91
CA ASP A 28 11.96 -3.24 14.56
C ASP A 28 10.75 -3.36 13.61
N ARG A 29 9.53 -3.34 14.16
CA ARG A 29 8.26 -3.41 13.42
C ARG A 29 7.34 -2.22 13.68
N HIS A 30 7.87 -1.14 14.26
CA HIS A 30 7.11 0.08 14.48
C HIS A 30 7.24 0.99 13.25
N ASN A 31 6.14 1.61 12.81
CA ASN A 31 6.09 2.37 11.55
C ASN A 31 7.08 3.52 11.46
N ASN A 32 7.48 4.06 12.61
CA ASN A 32 8.48 5.14 12.70
C ASN A 32 9.91 4.66 12.35
N CYS A 33 10.12 3.35 12.33
CA CYS A 33 11.42 2.70 12.20
C CYS A 33 11.52 1.77 10.99
N LEU A 34 10.40 1.54 10.31
CA LEU A 34 10.40 0.98 8.96
C LEU A 34 10.88 2.06 7.97
N PRO A 35 11.64 1.70 6.93
CA PRO A 35 11.94 2.63 5.85
C PRO A 35 10.63 3.20 5.30
N ALA A 36 10.61 4.51 5.01
CA ALA A 36 9.46 5.22 4.43
C ALA A 36 8.78 4.34 3.38
N GLY A 37 7.47 4.12 3.56
CA GLY A 37 6.70 3.13 2.83
C GLY A 37 6.93 3.21 1.33
N VAL A 38 6.86 2.06 0.65
CA VAL A 38 6.95 2.03 -0.81
C VAL A 38 5.93 3.02 -1.37
N ARG A 39 6.34 3.94 -2.24
CA ARG A 39 5.42 4.87 -2.88
C ARG A 39 4.68 4.16 -4.00
N PHE A 40 3.36 4.32 -4.03
CA PHE A 40 2.49 3.70 -5.04
C PHE A 40 1.32 4.62 -5.40
N VAL A 41 0.51 4.17 -6.34
CA VAL A 41 -0.79 4.76 -6.68
C VAL A 41 -1.84 3.67 -6.63
N ARG A 42 -2.94 3.92 -5.91
CA ARG A 42 -4.09 3.00 -5.88
C ARG A 42 -4.63 2.84 -7.29
N GLY A 43 -4.71 1.58 -7.69
CA GLY A 43 -5.15 1.12 -8.99
C GLY A 43 -4.06 0.61 -9.93
N ASP A 44 -2.77 0.70 -9.57
CA ASP A 44 -1.68 0.03 -10.31
C ASP A 44 -1.23 -1.24 -9.58
N GLY A 45 -2.08 -2.27 -9.63
CA GLY A 45 -1.90 -3.50 -8.88
C GLY A 45 -0.75 -4.38 -9.38
N ASN A 46 -0.30 -4.19 -10.62
CA ASN A 46 0.89 -4.88 -11.15
C ASN A 46 2.17 -4.03 -11.11
N SER A 47 2.08 -2.80 -10.63
CA SER A 47 3.20 -1.85 -10.51
C SER A 47 3.91 -1.59 -11.84
N ASP A 48 3.18 -1.55 -12.95
CA ASP A 48 3.75 -1.35 -14.29
C ASP A 48 3.88 0.12 -14.71
N GLY A 49 3.37 1.04 -13.88
CA GLY A 49 3.43 2.48 -14.13
C GLY A 49 2.21 3.04 -14.84
N ALA A 50 1.15 2.26 -15.09
CA ALA A 50 -0.06 2.73 -15.73
C ALA A 50 -1.31 1.95 -15.33
N ILE A 51 -2.37 2.66 -14.96
CA ILE A 51 -3.65 2.02 -14.63
C ILE A 51 -4.40 1.67 -15.90
N ASN A 52 -4.64 0.38 -16.09
CA ASN A 52 -5.27 -0.17 -17.27
C ASN A 52 -6.18 -1.38 -16.95
N LEU A 53 -6.60 -2.11 -18.00
CA LEU A 53 -7.51 -3.24 -17.83
C LEU A 53 -6.90 -4.35 -16.96
N THR A 54 -5.58 -4.53 -17.03
CA THR A 54 -4.84 -5.56 -16.29
C THR A 54 -5.04 -5.39 -14.79
N ASP A 55 -5.02 -4.14 -14.31
CA ASP A 55 -5.14 -3.81 -12.89
C ASP A 55 -6.51 -4.14 -12.31
N GLY A 56 -7.58 -4.01 -13.09
CA GLY A 56 -8.90 -4.46 -12.66
C GLY A 56 -9.09 -5.98 -12.76
N VAL A 57 -8.30 -6.68 -13.59
CA VAL A 57 -8.41 -8.14 -13.79
C VAL A 57 -7.61 -8.92 -12.75
N ILE A 58 -6.45 -8.42 -12.31
CA ILE A 58 -5.59 -9.10 -11.34
C ILE A 58 -6.30 -9.45 -10.02
N PRO A 59 -7.03 -8.53 -9.35
CA PRO A 59 -7.81 -8.85 -8.17
C PRO A 59 -8.80 -10.00 -8.40
N LEU A 60 -9.44 -10.04 -9.58
CA LEU A 60 -10.38 -11.10 -9.92
C LEU A 60 -9.70 -12.46 -10.13
N LEU A 61 -8.53 -12.48 -10.75
CA LEU A 61 -7.75 -13.70 -10.92
C LEU A 61 -7.27 -14.24 -9.57
N TYR A 62 -6.76 -13.36 -8.70
CA TYR A 62 -6.36 -13.72 -7.35
C TYR A 62 -7.53 -14.33 -6.56
N LEU A 63 -8.69 -13.65 -6.54
CA LEU A 63 -9.85 -14.06 -5.74
C LEU A 63 -10.54 -15.33 -6.24
N PHE A 64 -10.74 -15.47 -7.56
CA PHE A 64 -11.64 -16.49 -8.10
C PHE A 64 -10.94 -17.64 -8.80
N THR A 65 -9.66 -17.47 -9.17
CA THR A 65 -8.90 -18.51 -9.87
C THR A 65 -7.70 -19.02 -9.07
N GLY A 66 -7.41 -18.42 -7.92
CA GLY A 66 -6.19 -18.72 -7.16
C GLY A 66 -4.92 -18.34 -7.93
N GLY A 67 -5.00 -17.26 -8.71
CA GLY A 67 -3.84 -16.69 -9.39
C GLY A 67 -2.85 -16.09 -8.40
N ASP A 68 -1.71 -15.63 -8.92
CA ASP A 68 -0.70 -14.96 -8.11
C ASP A 68 -1.28 -13.68 -7.46
N ALA A 69 -0.75 -13.34 -6.29
CA ALA A 69 -1.09 -12.09 -5.63
C ALA A 69 -0.66 -10.87 -6.47
N PRO A 70 -1.34 -9.72 -6.34
CA PRO A 70 -0.91 -8.47 -6.95
C PRO A 70 0.54 -8.14 -6.59
N ALA A 71 1.24 -7.43 -7.48
CA ALA A 71 2.60 -7.01 -7.24
C ALA A 71 2.67 -5.95 -6.12
N CYS A 72 1.61 -5.15 -6.02
CA CYS A 72 1.38 -4.20 -4.94
C CYS A 72 -0.05 -4.38 -4.44
N VAL A 73 -0.18 -4.94 -3.23
CA VAL A 73 -1.49 -5.24 -2.63
C VAL A 73 -2.20 -3.95 -2.27
N ASP A 74 -1.48 -2.96 -1.74
CA ASP A 74 -2.03 -1.63 -1.40
C ASP A 74 -2.54 -0.90 -2.64
N ALA A 75 -1.84 -1.05 -3.77
CA ALA A 75 -2.33 -0.50 -5.02
C ALA A 75 -3.56 -1.26 -5.55
N ALA A 76 -3.67 -2.57 -5.29
CA ALA A 76 -4.80 -3.36 -5.73
C ALA A 76 -6.03 -3.22 -4.82
N ASP A 77 -5.86 -2.82 -3.56
CA ASP A 77 -6.95 -2.39 -2.65
C ASP A 77 -7.26 -0.90 -2.87
N THR A 78 -8.20 -0.66 -3.76
CA THR A 78 -8.51 0.66 -4.31
C THR A 78 -9.43 1.49 -3.42
N ASN A 79 -10.19 0.85 -2.53
CA ASN A 79 -11.01 1.52 -1.52
C ASN A 79 -10.45 1.40 -0.11
N ASP A 80 -9.23 0.89 0.03
CA ASP A 80 -8.43 0.98 1.24
C ASP A 80 -9.09 0.28 2.43
N THR A 81 -9.44 -0.98 2.21
CA THR A 81 -10.15 -1.81 3.20
C THR A 81 -9.23 -2.72 4.00
N GLY A 82 -7.96 -2.84 3.60
CA GLY A 82 -6.96 -3.78 4.08
C GLY A 82 -7.13 -5.20 3.54
N ALA A 83 -7.90 -5.36 2.46
CA ALA A 83 -8.11 -6.64 1.82
C ALA A 83 -8.46 -6.48 0.34
N ILE A 84 -7.97 -7.42 -0.47
CA ILE A 84 -8.40 -7.53 -1.86
C ILE A 84 -9.82 -8.09 -1.91
N GLU A 85 -10.74 -7.32 -2.49
CA GLU A 85 -12.15 -7.64 -2.65
C GLU A 85 -12.58 -7.47 -4.12
N ILE A 86 -13.80 -7.93 -4.45
CA ILE A 86 -14.36 -7.73 -5.79
C ILE A 86 -14.66 -6.24 -6.07
N THR A 87 -14.89 -5.46 -5.02
CA THR A 87 -15.13 -4.01 -5.09
C THR A 87 -13.95 -3.29 -5.73
N ASP A 88 -12.74 -3.77 -5.55
CA ASP A 88 -11.54 -3.15 -6.11
C ASP A 88 -11.52 -3.15 -7.63
N ALA A 89 -11.78 -4.33 -8.20
CA ALA A 89 -11.90 -4.48 -9.65
C ALA A 89 -13.02 -3.60 -10.21
N ILE A 90 -14.16 -3.50 -9.49
CA ILE A 90 -15.30 -2.68 -9.91
C ILE A 90 -14.91 -1.20 -9.93
N ILE A 91 -14.15 -0.72 -8.94
CA ILE A 91 -13.69 0.67 -8.88
C ILE A 91 -12.81 0.99 -10.09
N ILE A 92 -11.84 0.15 -10.41
CA ILE A 92 -10.96 0.35 -11.59
C ILE A 92 -11.74 0.38 -12.90
N PHE A 93 -12.64 -0.59 -13.12
CA PHE A 93 -13.43 -0.61 -14.36
C PHE A 93 -14.41 0.57 -14.44
N SER A 94 -15.02 0.95 -13.32
CA SER A 94 -15.93 2.09 -13.25
C SER A 94 -15.20 3.39 -13.57
N TRP A 95 -14.03 3.61 -12.98
CA TRP A 95 -13.20 4.79 -13.24
C TRP A 95 -12.71 4.85 -14.69
N LEU A 96 -12.15 3.76 -15.22
CA LEU A 96 -11.58 3.71 -16.57
C LEU A 96 -12.63 3.88 -17.68
N PHE A 97 -13.82 3.27 -17.52
CA PHE A 97 -14.78 3.15 -18.64
C PHE A 97 -16.08 3.93 -18.45
N SER A 98 -16.44 4.29 -17.21
CA SER A 98 -17.72 4.91 -16.91
C SER A 98 -17.58 6.30 -16.27
N GLY A 99 -16.34 6.79 -16.06
CA GLY A 99 -16.10 8.04 -15.36
C GLY A 99 -16.54 7.98 -13.90
N GLY A 100 -16.42 6.80 -13.28
CA GLY A 100 -16.68 6.59 -11.85
C GLY A 100 -15.73 7.36 -10.95
N ALA A 101 -15.91 7.22 -9.64
CA ALA A 101 -14.96 7.76 -8.66
C ALA A 101 -13.58 7.12 -8.85
N ALA A 102 -12.53 7.93 -8.72
CA ALA A 102 -11.17 7.42 -8.66
C ALA A 102 -10.96 6.59 -7.39
N PRO A 103 -9.95 5.70 -7.37
CA PRO A 103 -9.48 5.07 -6.14
C PRO A 103 -9.20 6.08 -5.03
N VAL A 104 -9.23 5.62 -3.78
CA VAL A 104 -8.85 6.42 -2.61
C VAL A 104 -7.39 6.88 -2.75
N SER A 105 -6.99 7.91 -2.00
CA SER A 105 -5.59 8.34 -1.95
C SER A 105 -4.67 7.19 -1.51
N PRO A 106 -3.44 7.06 -2.06
CA PRO A 106 -2.85 7.86 -3.12
C PRO A 106 -3.50 7.61 -4.50
N SER A 107 -4.12 8.65 -5.07
CA SER A 107 -5.08 8.51 -6.17
C SER A 107 -4.50 9.01 -7.50
N PRO A 108 -4.75 8.32 -8.62
CA PRO A 108 -4.27 8.72 -9.94
C PRO A 108 -4.99 9.96 -10.46
N THR A 109 -4.26 10.90 -11.06
CA THR A 109 -4.89 11.99 -11.84
C THR A 109 -5.37 11.55 -13.23
N GLY A 110 -4.90 10.39 -13.70
CA GLY A 110 -5.30 9.76 -14.95
C GLY A 110 -4.64 8.39 -15.13
N ALA A 111 -5.05 7.64 -16.16
CA ALA A 111 -4.56 6.28 -16.41
C ALA A 111 -3.02 6.21 -16.54
N ALA A 112 -2.41 7.23 -17.14
CA ALA A 112 -0.96 7.44 -17.14
C ALA A 112 -0.59 8.44 -16.04
N TYR A 113 -0.65 7.98 -14.79
CA TYR A 113 -0.40 8.81 -13.61
C TYR A 113 1.06 9.28 -13.56
N GLN A 114 1.31 10.32 -12.77
CA GLN A 114 2.62 10.98 -12.71
C GLN A 114 3.31 10.70 -11.36
N PRO A 115 4.64 10.93 -11.23
CA PRO A 115 5.35 10.73 -9.97
C PRO A 115 4.81 11.57 -8.79
N GLY A 116 4.07 12.65 -9.09
CA GLY A 116 3.39 13.48 -8.09
C GLY A 116 2.07 12.89 -7.57
N ASP A 117 1.54 11.87 -8.24
CA ASP A 117 0.33 11.15 -7.82
C ASP A 117 0.68 10.03 -6.83
N CYS A 118 1.95 9.57 -6.83
CA CYS A 118 2.44 8.55 -5.92
C CYS A 118 2.47 9.06 -4.48
N GLY A 119 1.97 8.25 -3.55
CA GLY A 119 2.03 8.51 -2.11
C GLY A 119 2.36 7.23 -1.34
N GLU A 120 2.49 7.39 -0.03
CA GLU A 120 2.62 6.29 0.91
C GLU A 120 1.23 5.85 1.36
N ASP A 121 1.12 4.67 1.99
CA ASP A 121 -0.11 4.26 2.65
C ASP A 121 -0.27 5.02 3.98
N GLU A 122 -1.39 5.73 4.14
CA GLU A 122 -1.71 6.45 5.39
C GLU A 122 -2.45 5.55 6.39
N THR A 123 -3.03 4.44 5.92
CA THR A 123 -3.75 3.45 6.72
C THR A 123 -2.96 2.16 6.68
N ASP A 124 -1.88 2.14 7.43
CA ASP A 124 -1.02 0.97 7.58
C ASP A 124 -1.80 -0.27 8.02
N ASP A 125 -1.78 -1.29 7.16
CA ASP A 125 -2.39 -2.59 7.38
C ASP A 125 -1.48 -3.72 6.85
N ASP A 126 -1.94 -4.97 6.89
CA ASP A 126 -1.14 -6.13 6.48
C ASP A 126 -0.97 -6.22 4.93
N ALA A 127 -1.50 -5.28 4.16
CA ALA A 127 -1.22 -5.14 2.75
C ALA A 127 0.15 -4.45 2.56
N GLY A 128 0.87 -4.87 1.52
CA GLY A 128 2.16 -4.26 1.20
C GLY A 128 2.50 -4.39 -0.27
N CYS A 129 3.49 -3.60 -0.69
CA CYS A 129 3.98 -3.61 -2.06
C CYS A 129 5.31 -4.35 -2.20
N LEU A 130 5.28 -5.49 -2.91
CA LEU A 130 6.46 -6.32 -3.18
C LEU A 130 7.33 -5.72 -4.29
N SER A 131 6.73 -4.90 -5.16
CA SER A 131 7.42 -4.15 -6.20
C SER A 131 7.00 -2.68 -6.18
N VAL A 132 7.97 -1.82 -6.45
CA VAL A 132 7.73 -0.39 -6.66
C VAL A 132 7.40 -0.16 -8.14
N SER A 133 6.43 0.71 -8.40
CA SER A 133 6.18 1.16 -9.76
C SER A 133 7.36 1.99 -10.27
N PRO A 134 7.79 1.82 -11.54
CA PRO A 134 8.86 2.62 -12.13
C PRO A 134 8.54 4.12 -12.21
N VAL A 135 7.28 4.52 -12.02
CA VAL A 135 6.85 5.92 -11.96
C VAL A 135 7.00 6.50 -10.55
N CYS A 136 7.01 5.65 -9.52
CA CYS A 136 7.10 6.03 -8.11
C CYS A 136 8.50 5.86 -7.49
N ASP A 137 9.42 5.23 -8.22
CA ASP A 137 10.87 5.13 -7.92
C ASP A 137 11.61 6.49 -7.93
#